data_AF-A0A5N6WE13-F1
#
_entry.id   AF-A0A5N6WE13-F1
#
_cell.length_a   1.000
_cell.length_b   1.000
_cell.length_c   1.000
_cell.angle_alpha   90.00
_cell.angle_beta   90.00
_cell.angle_gamma   90.00
#
_symmetry.space_group_name_H-M   'P 1'
#
loop_
_entity.id
_entity.type
_entity.pdbx_description
1 polymer ?
#
loop_
_entity_poly.entity_id
_entity_poly.type
_entity_poly.pdbx_seq_one_letter_code
_entity_poly.pdbx_strand_id
1 'polypeptide(L)'
;MVDAAFYQEDIQEAYVFSGRRYARVKWTPYTGEEKITWGPTKIADYWPGITKAGFGTVEAVLPIQGVKTEFYFFFGGRVARIKFSPGGNDTVVEGPLKITDKWKSLSDAGFDTIDAAMSVPGGQNEAYLFKGTKYVRIDVANDKVTYGPAKLVDAWPGLTQAGFDSVDAAIPVPNAKVDGETYFFKGSQYARIQVIRSGADKVTWGPHPIADYWKTLDWI
;
A
#
# COMPACT_ATOMS: atom_id res chain seq x y z
N MET A 1 3.18 -8.59 -10.91
CA MET A 1 2.93 -7.18 -10.52
C MET A 1 3.05 -7.03 -9.01
N VAL A 2 3.21 -5.81 -8.51
CA VAL A 2 3.21 -5.54 -7.06
C VAL A 2 1.75 -5.41 -6.61
N ASP A 3 1.26 -6.36 -5.82
CA ASP A 3 -0.13 -6.37 -5.36
C ASP A 3 -0.30 -5.55 -4.07
N ALA A 4 0.74 -5.49 -3.24
CA ALA A 4 0.76 -4.61 -2.07
C ALA A 4 2.20 -4.43 -1.60
N ALA A 5 2.47 -3.33 -0.92
CA ALA A 5 3.75 -3.13 -0.26
C ALA A 5 3.61 -2.24 0.98
N PHE A 6 4.50 -2.43 1.94
CA PHE A 6 4.66 -1.48 3.04
C PHE A 6 6.13 -1.36 3.44
N TYR A 7 6.50 -0.21 3.98
CA TYR A 7 7.84 0.05 4.52
C TYR A 7 7.84 -0.21 6.03
N GLN A 8 8.86 -0.92 6.52
CA GLN A 8 9.10 -1.08 7.94
C GLN A 8 10.33 -0.26 8.35
N GLU A 9 10.08 0.78 9.14
CA GLU A 9 11.06 1.80 9.52
C GLU A 9 12.22 1.28 10.40
N ASP A 10 11.96 0.36 11.31
CA ASP A 10 12.94 -0.13 12.29
C ASP A 10 14.03 -0.99 11.64
N ILE A 11 13.69 -1.72 10.56
CA ILE A 11 14.67 -2.49 9.77
C ILE A 11 15.05 -1.82 8.46
N GLN A 12 14.33 -0.76 8.07
CA GLN A 12 14.52 -0.02 6.81
C GLN A 12 14.37 -0.89 5.57
N GLU A 13 13.34 -1.75 5.54
CA GLU A 13 13.07 -2.67 4.43
C GLU A 13 11.60 -2.58 4.02
N ALA A 14 11.34 -2.84 2.73
CA ALA A 14 10.00 -3.01 2.21
C ALA A 14 9.61 -4.48 2.31
N TYR A 15 8.36 -4.72 2.63
CA TYR A 15 7.70 -5.97 2.38
C TYR A 15 6.88 -5.80 1.10
N VAL A 16 7.21 -6.58 0.08
CA VAL A 16 6.55 -6.54 -1.23
C VAL A 16 5.80 -7.85 -1.45
N PHE A 17 4.50 -7.76 -1.71
CA PHE A 17 3.60 -8.89 -1.92
C PHE A 17 3.23 -9.01 -3.40
N SER A 18 3.22 -10.24 -3.90
CA SER A 18 2.74 -10.58 -5.24
C SER A 18 2.18 -12.00 -5.27
N GLY A 19 0.92 -12.13 -5.66
CA GLY A 19 0.13 -13.34 -5.55
C GLY A 19 0.21 -13.92 -4.13
N ARG A 20 0.61 -15.19 -4.05
CA ARG A 20 0.75 -15.93 -2.79
C ARG A 20 2.14 -15.82 -2.16
N ARG A 21 2.98 -14.92 -2.67
CA ARG A 21 4.37 -14.76 -2.25
C ARG A 21 4.66 -13.35 -1.76
N TYR A 22 5.73 -13.23 -1.00
CA TYR A 22 6.30 -11.95 -0.63
C TYR A 22 7.83 -12.03 -0.57
N ALA A 23 8.47 -10.88 -0.67
CA ALA A 23 9.90 -10.71 -0.39
C ALA A 23 10.13 -9.50 0.52
N ARG A 24 11.26 -9.52 1.24
CA ARG A 24 11.80 -8.32 1.90
C ARG A 24 12.88 -7.72 1.02
N VAL A 25 12.76 -6.43 0.75
CA VAL A 25 13.68 -5.70 -0.11
C VAL A 25 14.23 -4.53 0.69
N LYS A 26 15.54 -4.51 0.88
CA LYS A 26 16.26 -3.33 1.32
C LYS A 26 16.60 -2.50 0.09
N TRP A 27 16.28 -1.21 0.09
CA TRP A 27 16.66 -0.31 -0.99
C TRP A 27 17.06 1.06 -0.47
N THR A 28 17.94 1.72 -1.22
CA THR A 28 18.34 3.10 -0.98
C THR A 28 17.70 3.98 -2.06
N PRO A 29 16.75 4.86 -1.71
CA PRO A 29 16.15 5.77 -2.68
C PRO A 29 17.21 6.60 -3.41
N TYR A 30 16.94 6.89 -4.69
CA TYR A 30 17.77 7.72 -5.58
C TYR A 30 19.14 7.16 -5.98
N THR A 31 19.57 5.99 -5.51
CA THR A 31 20.89 5.41 -5.86
C THR A 31 20.80 4.16 -6.74
N GLY A 32 19.62 3.54 -6.84
CA GLY A 32 19.44 2.27 -7.54
C GLY A 32 19.97 1.06 -6.77
N GLU A 33 20.46 1.24 -5.55
CA GLU A 33 20.87 0.15 -4.69
C GLU A 33 19.66 -0.55 -4.10
N GLU A 34 19.56 -1.85 -4.33
CA GLU A 34 18.52 -2.71 -3.78
C GLU A 34 19.05 -4.13 -3.56
N LYS A 35 18.46 -4.83 -2.58
CA LYS A 35 18.81 -6.20 -2.22
C LYS A 35 17.60 -6.92 -1.63
N ILE A 36 17.30 -8.12 -2.13
CA ILE A 36 16.43 -9.04 -1.40
C ILE A 36 17.16 -9.52 -0.14
N THR A 37 16.55 -9.27 1.01
CA THR A 37 17.02 -9.74 2.32
C THR A 37 16.27 -10.98 2.78
N TRP A 38 15.13 -11.30 2.13
CA TRP A 38 14.34 -12.50 2.39
C TRP A 38 13.36 -12.83 1.27
N GLY A 39 13.13 -14.11 1.05
CA GLY A 39 12.22 -14.59 0.01
C GLY A 39 12.84 -14.49 -1.39
N PRO A 40 12.03 -14.55 -2.45
CA PRO A 40 10.58 -14.66 -2.44
C PRO A 40 10.10 -15.98 -1.84
N THR A 41 9.13 -15.93 -0.94
CA THR A 41 8.59 -17.13 -0.28
C THR A 41 7.08 -17.04 -0.13
N LYS A 42 6.41 -18.15 0.19
CA LYS A 42 4.96 -18.16 0.34
C LYS A 42 4.54 -17.39 1.58
N ILE A 43 3.46 -16.63 1.47
CA ILE A 43 2.83 -15.95 2.60
C ILE A 43 2.41 -16.97 3.66
N ALA A 44 1.81 -18.09 3.22
CA ALA A 44 1.29 -19.15 4.09
C ALA A 44 2.35 -19.78 5.03
N ASP A 45 3.63 -19.74 4.65
CA ASP A 45 4.70 -20.39 5.40
C ASP A 45 5.24 -19.49 6.53
N TYR A 46 5.09 -18.16 6.41
CA TYR A 46 5.77 -17.18 7.29
C TYR A 46 4.86 -16.10 7.86
N TRP A 47 3.60 -16.05 7.44
CA TRP A 47 2.58 -15.16 7.98
C TRP A 47 1.42 -15.95 8.59
N PRO A 48 1.61 -16.62 9.74
CA PRO A 48 0.56 -17.40 10.40
C PRO A 48 -0.69 -16.58 10.77
N GLY A 49 -0.55 -15.28 11.07
CA GLY A 49 -1.68 -14.40 11.37
C GLY A 49 -2.54 -14.13 10.13
N ILE A 50 -1.93 -13.70 9.03
CA ILE A 50 -2.58 -13.56 7.70
C ILE A 50 -3.22 -14.87 7.27
N THR A 51 -2.54 -16.00 7.45
CA THR A 51 -3.05 -17.33 7.11
C THR A 51 -4.25 -17.71 7.97
N LYS A 52 -4.20 -17.46 9.28
CA LYS A 52 -5.31 -17.67 10.21
C LYS A 52 -6.52 -16.79 9.88
N ALA A 53 -6.29 -15.59 9.35
CA ALA A 53 -7.35 -14.73 8.80
C ALA A 53 -7.94 -15.27 7.48
N GLY A 54 -7.40 -16.37 6.94
CA GLY A 54 -7.86 -17.00 5.71
C GLY A 54 -7.55 -16.13 4.48
N PHE A 55 -6.48 -15.35 4.51
CA PHE A 55 -6.04 -14.53 3.39
C PHE A 55 -5.09 -15.34 2.51
N GLY A 56 -5.43 -15.45 1.21
CA GLY A 56 -4.63 -16.20 0.24
C GLY A 56 -3.53 -15.37 -0.42
N THR A 57 -3.79 -14.07 -0.54
CA THR A 57 -2.89 -13.03 -1.07
C THR A 57 -3.08 -11.77 -0.22
N VAL A 58 -2.35 -10.69 -0.53
CA VAL A 58 -2.54 -9.37 0.07
C VAL A 58 -2.72 -8.36 -1.06
N GLU A 59 -3.81 -7.61 -1.04
CA GLU A 59 -4.19 -6.65 -2.09
C GLU A 59 -3.98 -5.20 -1.66
N ALA A 60 -3.94 -4.92 -0.36
CA ALA A 60 -3.51 -3.62 0.14
C ALA A 60 -3.00 -3.75 1.57
N VAL A 61 -2.13 -2.81 1.96
CA VAL A 61 -1.68 -2.67 3.34
C VAL A 61 -1.78 -1.20 3.74
N LEU A 62 -2.45 -0.93 4.86
CA LEU A 62 -2.54 0.41 5.44
C LEU A 62 -1.83 0.43 6.80
N PRO A 63 -0.76 1.21 6.97
CA PRO A 63 -0.12 1.42 8.26
C PRO A 63 -1.05 2.05 9.28
N ILE A 64 -0.96 1.62 10.54
CA ILE A 64 -1.67 2.28 11.63
C ILE A 64 -0.82 3.44 12.12
N GLN A 65 -1.37 4.66 12.06
CA GLN A 65 -0.64 5.85 12.46
C GLN A 65 -0.24 5.76 13.95
N GLY A 66 1.02 6.09 14.23
CA GLY A 66 1.58 6.03 15.59
C GLY A 66 1.94 4.63 16.08
N VAL A 67 1.68 3.58 15.28
CA VAL A 67 2.01 2.18 15.63
C VAL A 67 2.87 1.54 14.54
N LYS A 68 4.14 1.31 14.83
CA LYS A 68 5.14 0.82 13.86
C LYS A 68 4.98 -0.65 13.45
N THR A 69 4.26 -1.43 14.26
CA THR A 69 4.20 -2.89 14.16
C THR A 69 2.81 -3.41 13.81
N GLU A 70 1.85 -2.53 13.52
CA GLU A 70 0.49 -2.93 13.23
C GLU A 70 -0.02 -2.28 11.95
N PHE A 71 -0.67 -3.10 11.12
CA PHE A 71 -1.16 -2.70 9.81
C PHE A 71 -2.54 -3.33 9.59
N TYR A 72 -3.38 -2.66 8.81
CA TYR A 72 -4.53 -3.30 8.20
C TYR A 72 -4.09 -3.98 6.90
N PHE A 73 -4.34 -5.28 6.80
CA PHE A 73 -4.16 -6.06 5.57
C PHE A 73 -5.53 -6.29 4.94
N PHE A 74 -5.60 -6.14 3.62
CA PHE A 74 -6.82 -6.30 2.84
C PHE A 74 -6.69 -7.49 1.88
N PHE A 75 -7.76 -8.28 1.78
CA PHE A 75 -7.88 -9.38 0.82
C PHE A 75 -9.36 -9.66 0.49
N GLY A 76 -9.72 -9.44 -0.77
CA GLY A 76 -11.09 -9.40 -1.23
C GLY A 76 -11.90 -8.39 -0.41
N GLY A 77 -13.11 -8.79 -0.02
CA GLY A 77 -13.98 -7.94 0.78
C GLY A 77 -13.65 -7.84 2.27
N ARG A 78 -12.44 -8.25 2.69
CA ARG A 78 -12.08 -8.44 4.10
C ARG A 78 -10.85 -7.64 4.49
N VAL A 79 -10.80 -7.28 5.77
CA VAL A 79 -9.68 -6.60 6.42
C VAL A 79 -9.34 -7.28 7.74
N ALA A 80 -8.05 -7.37 8.05
CA ALA A 80 -7.57 -7.81 9.35
C ALA A 80 -6.52 -6.82 9.87
N ARG A 81 -6.60 -6.47 11.16
CA ARG A 81 -5.53 -5.76 11.85
C ARG A 81 -4.52 -6.79 12.31
N ILE A 82 -3.31 -6.72 11.76
CA ILE A 82 -2.25 -7.67 12.04
C ILE A 82 -1.13 -6.94 12.78
N LYS A 83 -0.74 -7.49 13.93
CA LYS A 83 0.50 -7.13 14.60
C LYS A 83 1.61 -8.03 14.11
N PHE A 84 2.70 -7.43 13.71
CA PHE A 84 3.82 -8.11 13.09
C PHE A 84 5.14 -7.67 13.75
N SER A 85 6.09 -8.60 13.79
CA SER A 85 7.44 -8.35 14.28
C SER A 85 8.44 -8.70 13.16
N PRO A 86 9.38 -7.81 12.80
CA PRO A 86 10.43 -8.12 11.84
C PRO A 86 11.18 -9.42 12.16
N GLY A 87 11.09 -10.40 11.26
CA GLY A 87 11.73 -11.71 11.41
C GLY A 87 11.04 -12.66 12.39
N GLY A 88 9.90 -12.28 12.97
CA GLY A 88 9.05 -13.12 13.81
C GLY A 88 7.69 -13.41 13.17
N ASN A 89 6.85 -14.11 13.92
CA ASN A 89 5.47 -14.40 13.50
C ASN A 89 4.57 -13.18 13.69
N ASP A 90 3.61 -13.03 12.80
CA ASP A 90 2.51 -12.08 12.92
C ASP A 90 1.33 -12.68 13.70
N THR A 91 0.46 -11.82 14.23
CA THR A 91 -0.71 -12.18 15.03
C THR A 91 -1.90 -11.32 14.64
N VAL A 92 -3.08 -11.93 14.60
CA VAL A 92 -4.33 -11.20 14.35
C VAL A 92 -4.73 -10.46 15.62
N VAL A 93 -4.77 -9.13 15.54
CA VAL A 93 -5.28 -8.25 16.60
C VAL A 93 -6.78 -8.08 16.46
N GLU A 94 -7.28 -7.95 15.23
CA GLU A 94 -8.70 -7.76 14.93
C GLU A 94 -9.06 -8.39 13.58
N GLY A 95 -10.24 -8.97 13.50
CA GLY A 95 -10.78 -9.56 12.28
C GLY A 95 -10.38 -11.02 12.04
N PRO A 96 -10.52 -11.52 10.80
CA PRO A 96 -10.94 -10.77 9.61
C PRO A 96 -12.38 -10.27 9.71
N LEU A 97 -12.61 -9.01 9.35
CA LEU A 97 -13.93 -8.38 9.25
C LEU A 97 -14.25 -8.10 7.78
N LYS A 98 -15.53 -7.96 7.42
CA LYS A 98 -15.86 -7.33 6.13
C LYS A 98 -15.50 -5.85 6.19
N ILE A 99 -14.95 -5.33 5.10
CA ILE A 99 -14.56 -3.91 5.01
C ILE A 99 -15.77 -3.00 5.29
N THR A 100 -16.93 -3.34 4.72
CA THR A 100 -18.18 -2.60 4.87
C THR A 100 -18.80 -2.65 6.26
N ASP A 101 -18.47 -3.68 7.04
CA ASP A 101 -18.95 -3.82 8.42
C ASP A 101 -18.03 -3.06 9.39
N LYS A 102 -16.73 -3.00 9.07
CA LYS A 102 -15.74 -2.26 9.87
C LYS A 102 -15.85 -0.74 9.66
N TRP A 103 -16.01 -0.31 8.42
CA TRP A 103 -16.12 1.10 8.04
C TRP A 103 -17.40 1.31 7.24
N LYS A 104 -18.44 1.78 7.91
CA LYS A 104 -19.73 2.05 7.29
C LYS A 104 -19.61 3.14 6.24
N SER A 105 -18.74 4.13 6.45
CA SER A 105 -18.49 5.18 5.47
C SER A 105 -17.90 4.65 4.15
N LEU A 106 -17.12 3.56 4.19
CA LEU A 106 -16.65 2.88 2.97
C LEU A 106 -17.78 2.11 2.28
N SER A 107 -18.67 1.48 3.05
CA SER A 107 -19.89 0.87 2.50
C SER A 107 -20.73 1.89 1.74
N ASP A 108 -20.94 3.08 2.30
CA ASP A 108 -21.74 4.14 1.69
C ASP A 108 -21.05 4.73 0.45
N ALA A 109 -19.72 4.75 0.41
CA ALA A 109 -18.92 5.15 -0.73
C ALA A 109 -18.78 4.05 -1.82
N GLY A 110 -19.26 2.83 -1.58
CA GLY A 110 -19.14 1.70 -2.51
C GLY A 110 -17.75 1.05 -2.55
N PHE A 111 -16.98 1.14 -1.47
CA PHE A 111 -15.66 0.53 -1.28
C PHE A 111 -15.79 -0.75 -0.46
N ASP A 112 -16.18 -1.83 -1.13
CA ASP A 112 -16.25 -3.18 -0.56
C ASP A 112 -14.95 -3.98 -0.73
N THR A 113 -14.02 -3.54 -1.56
CA THR A 113 -12.63 -4.03 -1.72
C THR A 113 -11.68 -2.85 -1.80
N ILE A 114 -10.38 -3.09 -1.54
CA ILE A 114 -9.33 -2.06 -1.63
C ILE A 114 -8.16 -2.64 -2.46
N ASP A 115 -7.80 -1.94 -3.54
CA ASP A 115 -6.71 -2.33 -4.44
C ASP A 115 -5.37 -1.71 -4.02
N ALA A 116 -5.40 -0.57 -3.33
CA ALA A 116 -4.21 0.02 -2.73
C ALA A 116 -4.60 0.96 -1.59
N ALA A 117 -3.70 1.13 -0.63
CA ALA A 117 -3.90 2.04 0.49
C ALA A 117 -2.60 2.77 0.84
N MET A 118 -2.73 4.01 1.29
CA MET A 118 -1.61 4.75 1.87
C MET A 118 -2.11 5.76 2.91
N SER A 119 -1.28 6.06 3.89
CA SER A 119 -1.52 7.19 4.79
C SER A 119 -1.38 8.50 4.02
N VAL A 120 -2.22 9.49 4.34
CA VAL A 120 -2.08 10.83 3.77
C VAL A 120 -0.84 11.50 4.37
N PRO A 121 0.13 11.99 3.57
CA PRO A 121 1.29 12.70 4.10
C PRO A 121 0.87 13.92 4.93
N GLY A 122 1.38 14.02 6.15
CA GLY A 122 1.01 15.07 7.11
C GLY A 122 -0.44 15.05 7.59
N GLY A 123 -1.23 14.02 7.23
CA GLY A 123 -2.60 13.81 7.72
C GLY A 123 -2.59 13.04 9.04
N GLN A 124 -3.49 13.40 9.97
CA GLN A 124 -3.71 12.64 11.19
C GLN A 124 -4.88 11.67 10.98
N ASN A 125 -4.63 10.37 11.15
CA ASN A 125 -5.55 9.26 10.96
C ASN A 125 -6.22 9.21 9.58
N GLU A 126 -5.66 9.92 8.60
CA GLU A 126 -6.19 9.98 7.25
C GLU A 126 -5.48 8.99 6.32
N ALA A 127 -6.26 8.33 5.47
CA ALA A 127 -5.76 7.44 4.43
C ALA A 127 -6.40 7.74 3.08
N TYR A 128 -5.65 7.52 2.01
CA TYR A 128 -6.20 7.34 0.66
C TYR A 128 -6.39 5.86 0.41
N LEU A 129 -7.60 5.46 0.02
CA LEU A 129 -7.93 4.09 -0.38
C LEU A 129 -8.38 4.09 -1.84
N PHE A 130 -7.80 3.20 -2.63
CA PHE A 130 -8.03 3.09 -4.07
C PHE A 130 -8.83 1.82 -4.37
N LYS A 131 -9.77 1.92 -5.31
CA LYS A 131 -10.59 0.80 -5.82
C LYS A 131 -10.98 1.07 -7.27
N GLY A 132 -10.51 0.23 -8.18
CA GLY A 132 -10.62 0.40 -9.61
C GLY A 132 -10.14 1.79 -10.02
N THR A 133 -10.99 2.51 -10.77
CA THR A 133 -10.65 3.85 -11.25
C THR A 133 -11.02 4.96 -10.26
N LYS A 134 -11.30 4.63 -9.00
CA LYS A 134 -11.77 5.57 -7.98
C LYS A 134 -10.90 5.52 -6.73
N TYR A 135 -11.00 6.58 -5.94
CA TYR A 135 -10.41 6.62 -4.60
C TYR A 135 -11.31 7.39 -3.62
N VAL A 136 -11.05 7.20 -2.33
CA VAL A 136 -11.58 8.01 -1.24
C VAL A 136 -10.43 8.49 -0.35
N ARG A 137 -10.64 9.63 0.32
CA ARG A 137 -9.90 9.99 1.53
C ARG A 137 -10.78 9.72 2.74
N ILE A 138 -10.28 8.99 3.71
CA ILE A 138 -11.01 8.60 4.92
C ILE A 138 -10.23 9.00 6.17
N ASP A 139 -10.94 9.50 7.19
CA ASP A 139 -10.49 9.47 8.58
C ASP A 139 -10.80 8.08 9.13
N VAL A 140 -9.75 7.27 9.26
CA VAL A 140 -9.82 5.83 9.58
C VAL A 140 -10.32 5.61 11.01
N ALA A 141 -9.97 6.51 11.93
CA ALA A 141 -10.30 6.39 13.34
C ALA A 141 -11.76 6.73 13.61
N ASN A 142 -12.28 7.74 12.92
CA ASN A 142 -13.66 8.21 13.09
C ASN A 142 -14.64 7.59 12.08
N ASP A 143 -14.21 6.65 11.23
CA ASP A 143 -15.00 6.04 10.16
C ASP A 143 -15.75 7.10 9.33
N LYS A 144 -14.98 8.03 8.73
CA LYS A 144 -15.55 9.13 7.97
C LYS A 144 -14.80 9.36 6.67
N VAL A 145 -15.46 9.09 5.54
CA VAL A 145 -14.99 9.55 4.23
C VAL A 145 -15.03 11.08 4.21
N THR A 146 -13.86 11.70 4.07
CA THR A 146 -13.68 13.16 4.04
C THR A 146 -13.57 13.70 2.62
N TYR A 147 -13.34 12.83 1.63
CA TYR A 147 -13.37 13.18 0.21
C TYR A 147 -13.64 11.94 -0.64
N GLY A 148 -14.35 12.13 -1.76
CA GLY A 148 -14.72 11.07 -2.68
C GLY A 148 -16.05 10.39 -2.32
N PRO A 149 -16.41 9.30 -3.02
CA PRO A 149 -15.61 8.61 -4.03
C PRO A 149 -15.43 9.44 -5.29
N ALA A 150 -14.19 9.67 -5.71
CA ALA A 150 -13.85 10.45 -6.90
C ALA A 150 -13.07 9.60 -7.90
N LYS A 151 -13.15 9.91 -9.20
CA LYS A 151 -12.32 9.26 -10.21
C LYS A 151 -10.87 9.66 -10.00
N LEU A 152 -9.96 8.69 -10.10
CA LEU A 152 -8.54 8.93 -9.96
C LEU A 152 -8.05 9.95 -10.99
N VAL A 153 -8.44 9.76 -12.25
CA VAL A 153 -7.98 10.59 -13.37
C VAL A 153 -8.36 12.08 -13.26
N ASP A 154 -9.38 12.40 -12.48
CA ASP A 154 -9.85 13.78 -12.28
C ASP A 154 -9.15 14.45 -11.09
N ALA A 155 -8.65 13.66 -10.13
CA ALA A 155 -8.19 14.15 -8.83
C ALA A 155 -6.68 13.98 -8.60
N TRP A 156 -6.04 13.09 -9.36
CA TRP A 156 -4.62 12.79 -9.28
C TRP A 156 -3.93 13.09 -10.64
N PRO A 157 -3.74 14.37 -11.00
CA PRO A 157 -3.11 14.74 -12.26
C PRO A 157 -1.70 14.17 -12.43
N GLY A 158 -0.93 13.97 -11.36
CA GLY A 158 0.39 13.35 -11.43
C GLY A 158 0.32 11.86 -11.83
N LEU A 159 -0.53 11.08 -11.15
CA LEU A 159 -0.79 9.69 -11.55
C LEU A 159 -1.35 9.59 -12.98
N THR A 160 -2.25 10.51 -13.35
CA THR A 160 -2.82 10.57 -14.69
C THR A 160 -1.75 10.88 -15.75
N GLN A 161 -0.85 11.83 -15.46
CA GLN A 161 0.30 12.14 -16.31
C GLN A 161 1.24 10.93 -16.45
N ALA A 162 1.36 10.10 -15.41
CA ALA A 162 2.09 8.84 -15.46
C ALA A 162 1.33 7.70 -16.19
N GLY A 163 0.14 7.99 -16.76
CA GLY A 163 -0.67 7.03 -17.49
C GLY A 163 -1.45 6.06 -16.61
N PHE A 164 -1.59 6.35 -15.31
CA PHE A 164 -2.28 5.48 -14.36
C PHE A 164 -3.73 5.94 -14.20
N ASP A 165 -4.68 5.03 -14.43
CA ASP A 165 -6.11 5.22 -14.14
C ASP A 165 -6.60 4.45 -12.90
N SER A 166 -5.73 3.61 -12.32
CA SER A 166 -5.88 2.87 -11.06
C SER A 166 -4.51 2.68 -10.40
N VAL A 167 -4.48 2.18 -9.17
CA VAL A 167 -3.24 1.89 -8.41
C VAL A 167 -3.33 0.48 -7.86
N ASP A 168 -2.27 -0.31 -8.04
CA ASP A 168 -2.18 -1.67 -7.51
C ASP A 168 -1.39 -1.71 -6.19
N ALA A 169 -0.45 -0.78 -5.99
CA ALA A 169 0.24 -0.62 -4.71
C ALA A 169 0.83 0.77 -4.56
N ALA A 170 1.01 1.20 -3.32
CA ALA A 170 1.72 2.43 -2.97
C ALA A 170 2.63 2.19 -1.76
N ILE A 171 3.86 2.69 -1.81
CA ILE A 171 4.80 2.65 -0.68
C ILE A 171 5.56 3.98 -0.57
N PRO A 172 5.61 4.60 0.62
CA PRO A 172 6.31 5.87 0.81
C PRO A 172 7.81 5.72 0.50
N VAL A 173 8.42 6.80 -0.01
CA VAL A 173 9.88 6.85 -0.17
C VAL A 173 10.50 7.17 1.20
N PRO A 174 11.31 6.26 1.80
CA PRO A 174 11.97 6.58 3.05
C PRO A 174 13.04 7.66 2.84
N ASN A 175 13.19 8.60 3.78
CA ASN A 175 14.14 9.71 3.68
C ASN A 175 14.01 10.48 2.34
N ALA A 176 12.76 10.74 1.93
CA ALA A 176 12.48 11.40 0.66
C ALA A 176 13.12 12.80 0.57
N LYS A 177 13.65 13.14 -0.60
CA LYS A 177 14.12 14.49 -0.94
C LYS A 177 12.96 15.50 -1.05
N VAL A 178 11.76 14.99 -1.30
CA VAL A 178 10.53 15.75 -1.45
C VAL A 178 9.50 15.15 -0.48
N ASP A 179 8.90 16.00 0.36
CA ASP A 179 7.88 15.54 1.32
C ASP A 179 6.67 14.91 0.60
N GLY A 180 6.16 13.81 1.16
CA GLY A 180 5.06 13.03 0.59
C GLY A 180 5.40 12.23 -0.66
N GLU A 181 6.67 12.13 -1.07
CA GLU A 181 7.05 11.31 -2.21
C GLU A 181 6.75 9.82 -1.96
N THR A 182 6.06 9.19 -2.91
CA THR A 182 5.55 7.82 -2.81
C THR A 182 5.79 7.10 -4.14
N TYR A 183 6.23 5.85 -4.08
CA TYR A 183 6.22 4.95 -5.24
C TYR A 183 4.81 4.42 -5.44
N PHE A 184 4.24 4.63 -6.63
CA PHE A 184 2.98 4.03 -7.06
C PHE A 184 3.25 2.98 -8.13
N PHE A 185 2.56 1.85 -8.04
CA PHE A 185 2.69 0.73 -8.97
C PHE A 185 1.37 0.48 -9.70
N LYS A 186 1.49 0.16 -10.99
CA LYS A 186 0.38 -0.27 -11.85
C LYS A 186 0.87 -1.25 -12.91
N GLY A 187 0.38 -2.49 -12.86
CA GLY A 187 0.80 -3.58 -13.72
C GLY A 187 2.30 -3.81 -13.66
N SER A 188 2.98 -3.61 -14.79
CA SER A 188 4.43 -3.73 -14.91
C SER A 188 5.18 -2.39 -14.79
N GLN A 189 4.48 -1.30 -14.46
CA GLN A 189 5.05 0.04 -14.35
C GLN A 189 5.00 0.58 -12.93
N TYR A 190 5.88 1.55 -12.66
CA TYR A 190 5.84 2.35 -11.45
C TYR A 190 6.19 3.82 -11.76
N ALA A 191 5.74 4.72 -10.89
CA ALA A 191 6.14 6.12 -10.90
C ALA A 191 6.41 6.60 -9.47
N ARG A 192 7.27 7.61 -9.31
CA ARG A 192 7.33 8.38 -8.07
C ARG A 192 6.51 9.63 -8.21
N ILE A 193 5.64 9.84 -7.24
CA ILE A 193 4.70 10.94 -7.21
C ILE A 193 4.87 11.66 -5.87
N GLN A 194 5.01 12.98 -5.91
CA GLN A 194 4.83 13.82 -4.74
C GLN A 194 3.34 13.92 -4.42
N VAL A 195 2.92 13.35 -3.29
CA VAL A 195 1.54 13.44 -2.82
C VAL A 195 1.37 14.67 -1.93
N ILE A 196 0.45 15.56 -2.30
CA ILE A 196 0.19 16.82 -1.59
C ILE A 196 -1.22 16.78 -1.00
N ARG A 197 -1.35 16.73 0.33
CA ARG A 197 -2.65 16.58 1.03
C ARG A 197 -3.74 17.57 0.57
N SER A 198 -3.34 18.79 0.26
CA SER A 198 -4.25 19.89 -0.10
C SER A 198 -4.02 20.42 -1.52
N GLY A 199 -3.42 19.63 -2.40
CA GLY A 199 -3.06 20.08 -3.74
C GLY A 199 -2.93 18.94 -4.74
N ALA A 200 -2.66 19.33 -5.99
CA ALA A 200 -2.38 18.39 -7.06
C ALA A 200 -1.07 17.63 -6.79
N ASP A 201 -1.11 16.31 -6.94
CA ASP A 201 0.08 15.48 -6.94
C ASP A 201 0.95 15.77 -8.17
N LYS A 202 2.25 15.48 -8.07
CA LYS A 202 3.23 15.80 -9.12
C LYS A 202 4.11 14.62 -9.40
N VAL A 203 4.31 14.28 -10.68
CA VAL A 203 5.31 13.29 -11.08
C VAL A 203 6.69 13.82 -10.74
N THR A 204 7.46 13.05 -9.97
CA THR A 204 8.87 13.33 -9.68
C THR A 204 9.80 12.40 -10.44
N TRP A 205 9.33 11.23 -10.86
CA TRP A 205 10.08 10.27 -11.68
C TRP A 205 9.17 9.25 -12.36
N GLY A 206 9.52 8.84 -13.58
CA GLY A 206 8.76 7.86 -14.34
C GLY A 206 7.61 8.45 -15.16
N PRO A 207 6.70 7.59 -15.66
CA PRO A 207 6.61 6.16 -15.38
C PRO A 207 7.76 5.35 -16.00
N HIS A 208 8.15 4.26 -15.35
CA HIS A 208 9.12 3.30 -15.87
C HIS A 208 8.67 1.86 -15.66
N PRO A 209 9.11 0.91 -16.50
CA PRO A 209 8.98 -0.50 -16.20
C PRO A 209 9.64 -0.84 -14.85
N ILE A 210 8.97 -1.65 -14.05
CA ILE A 210 9.50 -2.14 -12.77
C ILE A 210 10.82 -2.89 -13.02
N ALA A 211 10.86 -3.74 -14.05
CA ALA A 211 12.02 -4.57 -14.39
C ALA A 211 13.31 -3.77 -14.68
N ASP A 212 13.20 -2.50 -15.07
CA ASP A 212 14.36 -1.67 -15.41
C ASP A 212 15.06 -1.10 -14.16
N TYR A 213 14.30 -0.86 -13.08
CA TYR A 213 14.78 -0.11 -11.90
C TYR A 213 14.58 -0.83 -10.56
N TRP A 214 13.74 -1.87 -10.51
CA TRP A 214 13.57 -2.79 -9.39
C TRP A 214 13.91 -4.20 -9.88
N LYS A 215 15.17 -4.41 -10.21
CA LYS A 215 15.74 -5.69 -10.68
C LYS A 215 15.58 -6.80 -9.65
N THR A 216 15.48 -6.45 -8.37
CA THR A 216 15.19 -7.43 -7.31
C THR A 216 13.73 -7.93 -7.33
N LEU A 217 12.86 -7.35 -8.15
CA LEU A 217 11.47 -7.76 -8.34
C LEU A 217 11.27 -8.52 -9.67
N ASP A 218 12.23 -9.33 -10.11
CA ASP A 218 12.13 -10.15 -11.33
C ASP A 218 11.19 -11.37 -11.19
N TRP A 219 10.73 -11.64 -9.98
CA TRP A 219 9.89 -12.79 -9.61
C TRP A 219 8.39 -12.51 -9.60
N ILE A 220 7.98 -11.26 -9.88
CA ILE A 220 6.56 -10.81 -9.87
C ILE A 220 5.97 -10.70 -11.26
#